data_AF-A0A528JE26-F1
#
_entry.id   AF-A0A528JE26-F1
#
_cell.length_a   1.000
_cell.length_b   1.000
_cell.length_c   1.000
_cell.angle_alpha   90.00
_cell.angle_beta   90.00
_cell.angle_gamma   90.00
#
_symmetry.space_group_name_H-M   'P 1'
#
loop_
_entity.id
_entity.type
_entity.pdbx_description
1 polymer ?
#
loop_
_entity_poly.entity_id
_entity_poly.type
_entity_poly.pdbx_seq_one_letter_code
_entity_poly.pdbx_strand_id
1 'polypeptide(L)'
;ATLSKTLDRIDAQTEAARASLEQAQAQKTADQAAAANAARVQARAAQLLKTHVGTQAQLDDAQTAVEQANAALVGADAQIAAAEANIGVLQAQRAETASTLTSLQLARDKAARDLSFTVLRAPYDGVVGNRSVEQGDLISPGQKLAVIVPMDKLYIVANFKETQLARLVPGEKVRISVDAIDGQDFEGTVSSLAPASGAVFSLLPPENATGNFTKVVQRVPVRIDVPADVLKTGKLRAGLSVVVAVDSRTAPSASK
;
A
#
# COMPACT_ATOMS: atom_id res chain seq x y z
N ALA A 1 2.24 8.20 -24.65
CA ALA A 1 2.45 9.47 -25.39
C ALA A 1 1.12 10.09 -25.83
N THR A 2 0.25 9.33 -26.50
CA THR A 2 -1.01 9.84 -27.10
C THR A 2 -1.97 10.48 -26.11
N LEU A 3 -2.25 9.85 -24.96
CA LEU A 3 -3.21 10.38 -23.98
C LEU A 3 -2.76 11.68 -23.31
N SER A 4 -1.45 11.85 -23.05
CA SER A 4 -0.91 13.13 -22.55
C SER A 4 -1.09 14.24 -23.60
N LYS A 5 -0.86 13.95 -24.88
CA LYS A 5 -1.16 14.91 -25.96
C LYS A 5 -2.65 15.18 -26.12
N THR A 6 -3.51 14.21 -25.83
CA THR A 6 -4.96 14.42 -25.76
C THR A 6 -5.34 15.37 -24.62
N LEU A 7 -4.74 15.23 -23.44
CA LEU A 7 -4.95 16.15 -22.32
C LEU A 7 -4.48 17.57 -22.66
N ASP A 8 -3.27 17.72 -23.22
CA ASP A 8 -2.77 19.03 -23.67
C ASP A 8 -3.73 19.70 -24.67
N ARG A 9 -4.31 18.90 -25.59
CA ARG A 9 -5.31 19.38 -26.56
C ARG A 9 -6.62 19.82 -25.87
N ILE A 10 -7.11 19.06 -24.89
CA ILE A 10 -8.33 19.42 -24.14
C ILE A 10 -8.07 20.70 -23.32
N ASP A 11 -6.87 20.86 -22.76
CA ASP A 11 -6.47 22.06 -22.02
C ASP A 11 -6.47 23.28 -22.93
N ALA A 12 -5.86 23.18 -24.12
CA ALA A 12 -5.92 24.24 -25.12
C ALA A 12 -7.36 24.57 -25.58
N GLN A 13 -8.22 23.57 -25.74
CA GLN A 13 -9.64 23.77 -26.06
C GLN A 13 -10.41 24.43 -24.91
N THR A 14 -10.06 24.11 -23.66
CA THR A 14 -10.67 24.72 -22.47
C THR A 14 -10.29 26.19 -22.35
N GLU A 15 -9.03 26.53 -22.61
CA GLU A 15 -8.57 27.93 -22.66
C GLU A 15 -9.27 28.72 -23.78
N ALA A 16 -9.41 28.13 -24.96
CA ALA A 16 -10.18 28.74 -26.05
C ALA A 16 -11.65 28.96 -25.64
N ALA A 17 -12.28 27.99 -24.97
CA ALA A 17 -13.65 28.12 -24.49
C ALA A 17 -13.79 29.19 -23.38
N ARG A 18 -12.78 29.35 -22.51
CA ARG A 18 -12.72 30.44 -21.52
C ARG A 18 -12.64 31.81 -22.18
N ALA A 19 -11.82 31.95 -23.22
CA ALA A 19 -11.77 33.20 -23.99
C ALA A 19 -13.13 33.52 -24.66
N SER A 20 -13.85 32.50 -25.16
CA SER A 20 -15.21 32.68 -25.67
C SER A 20 -16.23 33.08 -24.58
N LEU A 21 -16.10 32.53 -23.37
CA LEU A 21 -16.91 32.94 -22.23
C LEU A 21 -16.66 34.41 -21.86
N GLU A 22 -15.39 34.82 -21.82
CA GLU A 22 -15.01 36.22 -21.55
C GLU A 22 -15.57 37.17 -22.61
N GLN A 23 -15.54 36.77 -23.89
CA GLN A 23 -16.19 37.51 -24.97
C GLN A 23 -17.70 37.64 -24.76
N ALA A 24 -18.39 36.57 -24.36
CA ALA A 24 -19.83 36.61 -24.08
C ALA A 24 -20.16 37.50 -22.87
N GLN A 25 -19.32 37.50 -21.85
CA GLN A 25 -19.44 38.40 -20.69
C GLN A 25 -19.22 39.87 -21.06
N ALA A 26 -18.26 40.15 -21.94
CA ALA A 26 -18.05 41.48 -22.49
C ALA A 26 -19.27 41.94 -23.30
N GLN A 27 -19.86 41.05 -24.11
CA GLN A 27 -21.08 41.35 -24.86
C GLN A 27 -22.26 41.67 -23.93
N LYS A 28 -22.47 40.86 -22.88
CA LYS A 28 -23.47 41.15 -21.85
C LYS A 28 -23.27 42.54 -21.23
N THR A 29 -22.02 42.93 -20.96
CA THR A 29 -21.72 44.26 -20.41
C THR A 29 -22.13 45.37 -21.38
N ALA A 30 -21.90 45.20 -22.69
CA ALA A 30 -22.37 46.12 -23.71
C ALA A 30 -23.91 46.19 -23.76
N ASP A 31 -24.58 45.03 -23.70
CA ASP A 31 -26.05 44.94 -23.72
C ASP A 31 -26.66 45.55 -22.45
N GLN A 32 -25.99 45.45 -21.30
CA GLN A 32 -26.40 46.10 -20.05
C GLN A 32 -26.34 47.62 -20.17
N ALA A 33 -25.27 48.15 -20.77
CA ALA A 33 -25.16 49.57 -21.04
C ALA A 33 -26.23 50.06 -22.02
N ALA A 34 -26.54 49.27 -23.06
CA ALA A 34 -27.60 49.58 -24.03
C ALA A 34 -28.99 49.60 -23.35
N ALA A 35 -29.30 48.59 -22.54
CA ALA A 35 -30.56 48.53 -21.77
C ALA A 35 -30.69 49.69 -20.77
N ALA A 36 -29.61 50.04 -20.07
CA ALA A 36 -29.60 51.18 -19.16
C ALA A 36 -29.83 52.51 -19.89
N ASN A 37 -29.26 52.67 -21.08
CA ASN A 37 -29.52 53.85 -21.91
C ASN A 37 -30.96 53.88 -22.42
N ALA A 38 -31.49 52.77 -22.92
CA ALA A 38 -32.88 52.66 -23.36
C ALA A 38 -33.86 53.02 -22.23
N ALA A 39 -33.61 52.53 -21.01
CA ALA A 39 -34.42 52.84 -19.83
C ALA A 39 -34.38 54.34 -19.48
N ARG A 40 -33.20 54.99 -19.58
CA ARG A 40 -33.08 56.44 -19.38
C ARG A 40 -33.84 57.24 -20.44
N VAL A 41 -33.79 56.80 -21.70
CA VAL A 41 -34.53 57.43 -22.81
C VAL A 41 -36.04 57.29 -22.61
N GLN A 42 -36.51 56.09 -22.24
CA GLN A 42 -37.91 55.84 -21.91
C GLN A 42 -38.39 56.70 -20.74
N ALA A 43 -37.62 56.78 -19.65
CA ALA A 43 -37.96 57.63 -18.51
C ALA A 43 -38.05 59.12 -18.89
N ARG A 44 -37.14 59.58 -19.75
CA ARG A 44 -37.16 60.95 -20.30
C ARG A 44 -38.38 61.17 -21.19
N ALA A 45 -38.71 60.26 -22.09
CA ALA A 45 -39.88 60.33 -22.97
C ALA A 45 -41.18 60.40 -22.14
N ALA A 46 -41.29 59.56 -21.10
CA ALA A 46 -42.44 59.57 -20.19
C ALA A 46 -42.59 60.91 -19.46
N GLN A 47 -41.48 61.53 -19.04
CA GLN A 47 -41.50 62.84 -18.40
C GLN A 47 -41.89 63.96 -19.38
N LEU A 48 -41.35 63.94 -20.60
CA LEU A 48 -41.68 64.94 -21.63
C LEU A 48 -43.15 64.88 -22.06
N LEU A 49 -43.73 63.68 -22.10
CA LEU A 49 -45.16 63.49 -22.34
C LEU A 49 -46.02 64.11 -21.23
N LYS A 50 -45.63 63.95 -19.95
CA LYS A 50 -46.31 64.57 -18.81
C LYS A 50 -46.27 66.09 -18.83
N THR A 51 -45.18 66.68 -19.34
CA THR A 51 -45.06 68.13 -19.51
C THR A 51 -45.69 68.65 -20.81
N HIS A 52 -46.38 67.79 -21.58
CA HIS A 52 -47.00 68.11 -22.88
C HIS A 52 -46.01 68.60 -23.97
N VAL A 53 -44.74 68.19 -23.87
CA VAL A 53 -43.68 68.53 -24.83
C VAL A 53 -43.33 67.36 -25.77
N GLY A 54 -43.72 66.13 -25.41
CA GLY A 54 -43.50 64.91 -26.20
C GLY A 54 -44.77 64.31 -26.82
N THR A 55 -44.61 63.37 -27.75
CA THR A 55 -45.73 62.63 -28.36
C THR A 55 -45.86 61.21 -27.77
N GLN A 56 -47.05 60.63 -27.88
CA GLN A 56 -47.26 59.25 -27.41
C GLN A 56 -46.45 58.23 -28.21
N ALA A 57 -46.33 58.42 -29.53
CA ALA A 57 -45.48 57.59 -30.38
C ALA A 57 -44.02 57.52 -29.90
N GLN A 58 -43.44 58.64 -29.44
CA GLN A 58 -42.08 58.65 -28.89
C GLN A 58 -41.92 57.81 -27.62
N LEU A 59 -42.97 57.74 -26.79
CA LEU A 59 -42.97 56.89 -25.60
C LEU A 59 -43.07 55.41 -25.99
N ASP A 60 -43.94 55.08 -26.94
CA ASP A 60 -44.16 53.71 -27.42
C ASP A 60 -42.88 53.16 -28.11
N ASP A 61 -42.20 53.99 -28.90
CA ASP A 61 -40.90 53.67 -29.51
C ASP A 61 -39.83 53.39 -28.43
N ALA A 62 -39.78 54.24 -27.39
CA ALA A 62 -38.82 54.07 -26.30
C ALA A 62 -39.13 52.85 -25.42
N GLN A 63 -40.40 52.50 -25.23
CA GLN A 63 -40.82 51.25 -24.58
C GLN A 63 -40.35 50.04 -25.38
N THR A 64 -40.63 50.02 -26.68
CA THR A 64 -40.19 48.95 -27.58
C THR A 64 -38.66 48.79 -27.57
N ALA A 65 -37.92 49.90 -27.54
CA ALA A 65 -36.46 49.87 -27.44
C ALA A 65 -35.94 49.26 -26.12
N VAL A 66 -36.62 49.51 -25.00
CA VAL A 66 -36.30 48.86 -23.71
C VAL A 66 -36.57 47.37 -23.77
N GLU A 67 -37.71 46.95 -24.32
CA GLU A 67 -38.05 45.54 -24.48
C GLU A 67 -37.04 44.79 -25.35
N GLN A 68 -36.62 45.40 -26.47
CA GLN A 68 -35.59 44.84 -27.34
C GLN A 68 -34.24 44.70 -26.62
N ALA A 69 -33.82 45.73 -25.86
CA ALA A 69 -32.56 45.69 -25.11
C ALA A 69 -32.59 44.65 -23.98
N ASN A 70 -33.73 44.49 -23.30
CA ASN A 70 -33.91 43.44 -22.29
C ASN A 70 -33.91 42.03 -22.92
N ALA A 71 -34.51 41.86 -24.09
CA ALA A 71 -34.45 40.59 -24.82
C ALA A 71 -33.01 40.24 -25.24
N ALA A 72 -32.23 41.24 -25.68
CA ALA A 72 -30.81 41.06 -25.98
C ALA A 72 -30.01 40.61 -24.74
N LEU A 73 -30.28 41.22 -23.57
CA LEU A 73 -29.67 40.81 -22.30
C LEU A 73 -29.94 39.35 -21.93
N VAL A 74 -31.20 38.91 -22.04
CA VAL A 74 -31.57 37.51 -21.79
C VAL A 74 -30.85 36.57 -22.77
N GLY A 75 -30.71 36.99 -24.03
CA GLY A 75 -29.92 36.28 -25.03
C GLY A 75 -28.44 36.16 -24.64
N ALA A 76 -27.83 37.23 -24.13
CA ALA A 76 -26.44 37.23 -23.67
C ALA A 76 -26.25 36.32 -22.43
N ASP A 77 -27.20 36.32 -21.50
CA ASP A 77 -27.20 35.40 -20.35
C ASP A 77 -27.26 33.93 -20.79
N ALA A 78 -28.10 33.62 -21.77
CA ALA A 78 -28.18 32.27 -22.33
C ALA A 78 -26.88 31.85 -23.03
N GLN A 79 -26.19 32.78 -23.72
CA GLN A 79 -24.89 32.53 -24.34
C GLN A 79 -23.80 32.25 -23.29
N ILE A 80 -23.78 32.99 -22.19
CA ILE A 80 -22.87 32.75 -21.06
C ILE A 80 -23.10 31.37 -20.48
N ALA A 81 -24.36 31.02 -20.18
CA ALA A 81 -24.71 29.70 -19.65
C ALA A 81 -24.30 28.56 -20.59
N ALA A 82 -24.46 28.74 -21.91
CA ALA A 82 -24.00 27.77 -22.90
C ALA A 82 -22.47 27.62 -22.94
N ALA A 83 -21.74 28.74 -22.84
CA ALA A 83 -20.28 28.73 -22.80
C ALA A 83 -19.74 28.07 -21.51
N GLU A 84 -20.36 28.34 -20.36
CA GLU A 84 -20.03 27.69 -19.08
C GLU A 84 -20.29 26.17 -19.14
N ALA A 85 -21.44 25.75 -19.70
CA ALA A 85 -21.75 24.35 -19.89
C ALA A 85 -20.72 23.64 -20.78
N ASN A 86 -20.27 24.29 -21.87
CA ASN A 86 -19.24 23.75 -22.74
C ASN A 86 -17.89 23.57 -22.02
N ILE A 87 -17.50 24.52 -21.16
CA ILE A 87 -16.32 24.38 -20.30
C ILE A 87 -16.48 23.19 -19.35
N GLY A 88 -17.66 23.01 -18.75
CA GLY A 88 -17.97 21.87 -17.90
C GLY A 88 -17.81 20.52 -18.61
N VAL A 89 -18.27 20.42 -19.86
CA VAL A 89 -18.09 19.22 -20.70
C VAL A 89 -16.60 18.94 -20.95
N LEU A 90 -15.81 19.95 -21.31
CA LEU A 90 -14.37 19.80 -21.55
C LEU A 90 -13.63 19.37 -20.27
N GLN A 91 -14.00 19.93 -19.11
CA GLN A 91 -13.43 19.52 -17.82
C GLN A 91 -13.76 18.05 -17.48
N ALA A 92 -14.99 17.62 -17.75
CA ALA A 92 -15.39 16.22 -17.57
C ALA A 92 -14.59 15.27 -18.48
N GLN A 93 -14.45 15.61 -19.77
CA GLN A 93 -13.64 14.85 -20.73
C GLN A 93 -12.16 14.77 -20.31
N ARG A 94 -11.63 15.86 -19.76
CA ARG A 94 -10.27 15.90 -19.21
C ARG A 94 -10.11 14.94 -18.04
N ALA A 95 -11.04 14.98 -17.09
CA ALA A 95 -11.02 14.11 -15.91
C ALA A 95 -11.11 12.62 -16.31
N GLU A 96 -11.97 12.29 -17.27
CA GLU A 96 -12.07 10.93 -17.84
C GLU A 96 -10.75 10.46 -18.47
N THR A 97 -10.16 11.29 -19.33
CA THR A 97 -8.89 10.99 -20.01
C THR A 97 -7.74 10.83 -18.99
N ALA A 98 -7.69 11.68 -17.96
CA ALA A 98 -6.68 11.60 -16.90
C ALA A 98 -6.84 10.32 -16.05
N SER A 99 -8.08 9.93 -15.76
CA SER A 99 -8.38 8.67 -15.07
C SER A 99 -7.91 7.46 -15.89
N THR A 100 -8.18 7.45 -17.20
CA THR A 100 -7.72 6.39 -18.10
C THR A 100 -6.19 6.31 -18.16
N LEU A 101 -5.51 7.47 -18.23
CA LEU A 101 -4.05 7.51 -18.19
C LEU A 101 -3.50 6.90 -16.90
N THR A 102 -4.08 7.25 -15.75
CA THR A 102 -3.68 6.73 -14.45
C THR A 102 -3.88 5.22 -14.37
N SER A 103 -5.02 4.71 -14.85
CA SER A 103 -5.30 3.26 -14.92
C SER A 103 -4.27 2.51 -15.75
N LEU A 104 -3.88 3.05 -16.91
CA LEU A 104 -2.85 2.46 -17.76
C LEU A 104 -1.45 2.50 -17.13
N GLN A 105 -1.12 3.57 -16.39
CA GLN A 105 0.11 3.64 -15.62
C GLN A 105 0.14 2.57 -14.52
N LEU A 106 -0.96 2.39 -13.79
CA LEU A 106 -1.09 1.34 -12.78
C LEU A 106 -0.96 -0.06 -13.40
N ALA A 107 -1.54 -0.28 -14.57
CA ALA A 107 -1.41 -1.54 -15.30
C ALA A 107 0.05 -1.80 -15.73
N ARG A 108 0.76 -0.79 -16.21
CA ARG A 108 2.20 -0.85 -16.51
C ARG A 108 3.01 -1.18 -15.26
N ASP A 109 2.74 -0.50 -14.15
CA ASP A 109 3.50 -0.69 -12.90
C ASP A 109 3.23 -2.07 -12.29
N LYS A 110 2.01 -2.57 -12.44
CA LYS A 110 1.67 -3.96 -12.10
C LYS A 110 2.48 -4.93 -12.96
N ALA A 111 2.49 -4.75 -14.28
CA ALA A 111 3.27 -5.61 -15.18
C ALA A 111 4.77 -5.55 -14.88
N ALA A 112 5.30 -4.39 -14.50
CA ALA A 112 6.69 -4.24 -14.07
C ALA A 112 6.99 -5.00 -12.76
N ARG A 113 6.06 -4.96 -11.80
CA ARG A 113 6.17 -5.76 -10.57
C ARG A 113 6.09 -7.26 -10.86
N ASP A 114 5.14 -7.68 -11.71
CA ASP A 114 4.99 -9.08 -12.10
C ASP A 114 6.27 -9.59 -12.80
N LEU A 115 6.89 -8.77 -13.66
CA LEU A 115 8.20 -9.05 -14.25
C LEU A 115 9.29 -9.16 -13.16
N SER A 116 9.30 -8.28 -12.17
CA SER A 116 10.27 -8.35 -11.07
C SER A 116 10.18 -9.64 -10.25
N PHE A 117 8.97 -10.22 -10.13
CA PHE A 117 8.74 -11.49 -9.45
C PHE A 117 9.24 -12.71 -10.23
N THR A 118 9.57 -12.57 -11.52
CA THR A 118 10.23 -13.64 -12.29
C THR A 118 11.67 -13.88 -11.85
N VAL A 119 12.31 -12.88 -11.23
CA VAL A 119 13.66 -12.99 -10.68
C VAL A 119 13.56 -13.18 -9.17
N LEU A 120 13.66 -14.43 -8.74
CA LEU A 120 13.65 -14.79 -7.34
C LEU A 120 15.03 -14.50 -6.71
N ARG A 121 15.04 -13.63 -5.70
CA ARG A 121 16.22 -13.28 -4.92
C ARG A 121 16.13 -13.90 -3.53
N ALA A 122 17.28 -14.25 -2.95
CA ALA A 122 17.35 -14.69 -1.57
C ALA A 122 16.92 -13.55 -0.64
N PRO A 123 15.99 -13.77 0.31
CA PRO A 123 15.54 -12.73 1.24
C PRO A 123 16.58 -12.39 2.32
N TYR A 124 17.56 -13.27 2.54
CA TYR A 124 18.66 -13.11 3.49
C TYR A 124 19.82 -14.02 3.11
N ASP A 125 20.99 -13.76 3.70
CA ASP A 125 22.19 -14.56 3.50
C ASP A 125 22.05 -15.95 4.16
N GLY A 126 22.47 -16.99 3.45
CA GLY A 126 22.41 -18.34 3.94
C GLY A 126 22.86 -19.35 2.90
N VAL A 127 22.75 -20.63 3.24
CA VAL A 127 23.10 -21.72 2.34
C VAL A 127 21.82 -22.37 1.84
N VAL A 128 21.74 -22.61 0.53
CA VAL A 128 20.64 -23.36 -0.08
C VAL A 128 20.78 -24.82 0.33
N GLY A 129 19.83 -25.31 1.14
CA GLY A 129 19.83 -26.69 1.65
C GLY A 129 19.26 -27.67 0.63
N ASN A 130 17.97 -27.54 0.31
CA ASN A 130 17.29 -28.40 -0.67
C ASN A 130 16.72 -27.53 -1.79
N ARG A 131 17.09 -27.82 -3.04
CA ARG A 131 16.54 -27.22 -4.26
C ARG A 131 15.68 -28.28 -4.94
N SER A 132 14.38 -28.01 -5.06
CA SER A 132 13.39 -28.96 -5.56
C SER A 132 12.99 -28.71 -7.01
N VAL A 133 13.76 -27.88 -7.73
CA VAL A 133 13.51 -27.51 -9.12
C VAL A 133 14.81 -27.48 -9.92
N GLU A 134 14.71 -27.84 -11.19
CA GLU A 134 15.79 -27.83 -12.16
C GLU A 134 15.50 -26.87 -13.32
N GLN A 135 16.53 -26.58 -14.11
CA GLN A 135 16.39 -25.70 -15.26
C GLN A 135 15.48 -26.34 -16.31
N GLY A 136 14.43 -25.62 -16.70
CA GLY A 136 13.42 -26.09 -17.67
C GLY A 136 12.11 -26.50 -17.04
N ASP A 137 12.04 -26.62 -15.71
CA ASP A 137 10.81 -26.94 -15.01
C ASP A 137 9.80 -25.79 -15.08
N LEU A 138 8.53 -26.14 -15.34
CA LEU A 138 7.41 -25.22 -15.22
C LEU A 138 6.95 -25.17 -13.76
N ILE A 139 6.97 -23.98 -13.17
CA ILE A 139 6.60 -23.77 -11.76
C ILE A 139 5.30 -22.98 -11.63
N SER A 140 4.55 -23.23 -10.56
CA SER A 140 3.33 -22.47 -10.22
C SER A 140 3.55 -21.55 -9.01
N PRO A 141 2.83 -20.41 -8.92
CA PRO A 141 2.88 -19.55 -7.74
C PRO A 141 2.57 -20.32 -6.45
N GLY A 142 3.37 -20.09 -5.41
CA GLY A 142 3.25 -20.78 -4.12
C GLY A 142 3.98 -22.12 -4.03
N GLN A 143 4.54 -22.63 -5.13
CA GLN A 143 5.38 -23.82 -5.10
C GLN A 143 6.71 -23.52 -4.38
N LYS A 144 7.09 -24.40 -3.46
CA LYS A 144 8.37 -24.32 -2.76
C LYS A 144 9.51 -24.74 -3.70
N LEU A 145 10.44 -23.83 -3.96
CA LEU A 145 11.53 -24.05 -4.90
C LEU A 145 12.85 -24.42 -4.21
N ALA A 146 13.16 -23.73 -3.12
CA ALA A 146 14.38 -23.94 -2.37
C ALA A 146 14.18 -23.65 -0.87
N VAL A 147 15.03 -24.23 -0.03
CA VAL A 147 15.16 -23.88 1.38
C VAL A 147 16.49 -23.18 1.57
N ILE A 148 16.47 -21.99 2.17
CA ILE A 148 17.68 -21.26 2.57
C ILE A 148 17.80 -21.39 4.09
N VAL A 149 18.98 -21.77 4.56
CA VAL A 149 19.28 -21.91 6.00
C VAL A 149 20.31 -20.84 6.38
N PRO A 150 19.98 -19.91 7.30
CA PRO A 150 20.92 -18.93 7.81
C PRO A 150 21.93 -19.61 8.74
N MET A 151 23.21 -19.58 8.38
CA MET A 151 24.28 -20.26 9.13
C MET A 151 24.79 -19.45 10.33
N ASP A 152 24.43 -18.19 10.42
CA ASP A 152 24.77 -17.24 11.49
C ASP A 152 23.85 -17.33 12.71
N LYS A 153 22.73 -18.07 12.62
CA LYS A 153 21.68 -18.15 13.66
C LYS A 153 21.30 -19.59 14.03
N LEU A 154 22.24 -20.52 13.93
CA LEU A 154 21.98 -21.90 14.36
C LEU A 154 21.85 -21.96 15.88
N TYR A 155 20.90 -22.78 16.34
CA TYR A 155 20.64 -23.05 17.74
C TYR A 155 20.47 -24.54 17.95
N ILE A 156 20.66 -24.98 19.20
CA ILE A 156 20.49 -26.37 19.59
C ILE A 156 19.18 -26.52 20.33
N VAL A 157 18.45 -27.59 20.01
CA VAL A 157 17.28 -28.02 20.78
C VAL A 157 17.64 -29.30 21.52
N ALA A 158 17.85 -29.17 22.83
CA ALA A 158 18.16 -30.29 23.70
C ALA A 158 16.88 -30.76 24.41
N ASN A 159 16.54 -32.03 24.25
CA ASN A 159 15.32 -32.61 24.84
C ASN A 159 15.62 -33.23 26.21
N PHE A 160 15.46 -32.45 27.28
CA PHE A 160 15.69 -32.90 28.66
C PHE A 160 14.48 -33.66 29.21
N LYS A 161 14.74 -34.62 30.09
CA LYS A 161 13.67 -35.29 30.85
C LYS A 161 13.00 -34.28 31.79
N GLU A 162 11.69 -34.40 31.99
CA GLU A 162 10.95 -33.56 32.94
C GLU A 162 11.61 -33.54 34.34
N THR A 163 12.12 -34.69 34.79
CA THR A 163 12.84 -34.82 36.07
C THR A 163 14.13 -34.00 36.16
N GLN A 164 14.68 -33.56 35.03
CA GLN A 164 15.91 -32.78 34.94
C GLN A 164 15.65 -31.26 34.86
N LEU A 165 14.39 -30.83 34.71
CA LEU A 165 14.04 -29.40 34.57
C LEU A 165 14.03 -28.63 35.89
N ALA A 166 13.87 -29.31 37.03
CA ALA A 166 13.64 -28.67 38.32
C ALA A 166 14.75 -27.69 38.76
N ARG A 167 15.96 -27.82 38.19
CA ARG A 167 17.12 -26.98 38.50
C ARG A 167 17.64 -26.21 37.28
N LEU A 168 16.94 -26.28 36.15
CA LEU A 168 17.38 -25.69 34.89
C LEU A 168 16.82 -24.28 34.75
N VAL A 169 17.69 -23.29 34.55
CA VAL A 169 17.31 -21.87 34.47
C VAL A 169 17.91 -21.24 33.21
N PRO A 170 17.17 -20.39 32.48
CA PRO A 170 17.75 -19.60 31.39
C PRO A 170 18.99 -18.82 31.85
N GLY A 171 20.05 -18.82 31.02
CA GLY A 171 21.34 -18.19 31.32
C GLY A 171 22.44 -19.14 31.79
N GLU A 172 22.11 -20.39 32.11
CA GLU A 172 23.10 -21.41 32.49
C GLU A 172 24.07 -21.76 31.36
N LYS A 173 25.32 -22.07 31.72
CA LYS A 173 26.33 -22.54 30.78
C LYS A 173 26.16 -24.02 30.48
N VAL A 174 26.35 -24.35 29.21
CA VAL A 174 26.13 -25.69 28.69
C VAL A 174 27.34 -26.15 27.91
N ARG A 175 27.91 -27.28 28.29
CA ARG A 175 28.94 -27.95 27.49
C ARG A 175 28.26 -28.77 26.41
N ILE A 176 28.63 -28.51 25.16
CA ILE A 176 28.08 -29.16 23.97
C ILE A 176 29.21 -29.89 23.27
N SER A 177 28.96 -31.17 22.96
CA SER A 177 29.84 -32.01 22.15
C SER A 177 29.12 -32.41 20.86
N VAL A 178 29.80 -32.26 19.73
CA VAL A 178 29.27 -32.57 18.39
C VAL A 178 30.32 -33.34 17.61
N ASP A 179 29.94 -34.51 17.08
CA ASP A 179 30.87 -35.38 16.34
C ASP A 179 31.51 -34.69 15.13
N ALA A 180 30.78 -33.73 14.52
CA ALA A 180 31.24 -32.96 13.36
C ALA A 180 32.39 -31.96 13.68
N ILE A 181 32.74 -31.74 14.95
CA ILE A 181 33.81 -30.83 15.38
C ILE A 181 34.95 -31.65 16.05
N ASP A 182 35.25 -32.84 15.53
CA ASP A 182 36.46 -33.61 15.87
C ASP A 182 36.71 -33.77 17.40
N GLY A 183 35.62 -33.91 18.18
CA GLY A 183 35.68 -34.07 19.64
C GLY A 183 35.96 -32.80 20.45
N GLN A 184 35.92 -31.61 19.85
CA GLN A 184 36.04 -30.34 20.57
C GLN A 184 34.70 -29.94 21.17
N ASP A 185 34.66 -29.91 22.50
CA ASP A 185 33.53 -29.35 23.24
C ASP A 185 33.55 -27.83 23.18
N PHE A 186 32.37 -27.21 23.08
CA PHE A 186 32.22 -25.76 23.19
C PHE A 186 31.12 -25.41 24.18
N GLU A 187 31.19 -24.19 24.72
CA GLU A 187 30.23 -23.70 25.69
C GLU A 187 29.10 -22.91 25.01
N GLY A 188 27.87 -23.39 25.14
CA GLY A 188 26.66 -22.66 24.82
C GLY A 188 26.00 -22.06 26.06
N THR A 189 24.88 -21.37 25.86
CA THR A 189 24.08 -20.81 26.96
C THR A 189 22.61 -21.20 26.79
N VAL A 190 21.96 -21.63 27.87
CA VAL A 190 20.52 -21.92 27.85
C VAL A 190 19.76 -20.62 27.56
N SER A 191 19.03 -20.57 26.46
CA SER A 191 18.29 -19.38 26.08
C SER A 191 16.88 -19.39 26.67
N SER A 192 16.19 -20.53 26.58
CA SER A 192 14.78 -20.65 26.96
C SER A 192 14.35 -22.11 27.05
N LEU A 193 13.35 -22.37 27.90
CA LEU A 193 12.68 -23.65 28.02
C LEU A 193 11.31 -23.58 27.33
N ALA A 194 10.89 -24.63 26.63
CA ALA A 194 9.56 -24.68 26.02
C ALA A 194 8.46 -24.75 27.09
N PRO A 195 7.31 -24.08 26.90
CA PRO A 195 6.23 -24.06 27.88
C PRO A 195 5.44 -25.38 27.98
N ALA A 196 5.69 -26.34 27.08
CA ALA A 196 5.09 -27.67 27.12
C ALA A 196 6.07 -28.75 26.59
N SER A 197 5.77 -30.02 26.88
CA SER A 197 6.56 -31.16 26.43
C SER A 197 6.40 -31.41 24.93
N GLY A 198 7.40 -32.06 24.32
CA GLY A 198 7.37 -32.36 22.88
C GLY A 198 6.20 -33.25 22.45
N ALA A 199 5.64 -34.05 23.38
CA ALA A 199 4.50 -34.91 23.10
C ALA A 199 3.20 -34.13 22.84
N VAL A 200 3.02 -32.96 23.47
CA VAL A 200 1.83 -32.11 23.30
C VAL A 200 1.84 -31.38 21.95
N PHE A 201 3.02 -31.08 21.40
CA PHE A 201 3.17 -30.44 20.09
C PHE A 201 3.32 -31.43 18.93
N SER A 202 3.18 -32.73 19.19
CA SER A 202 3.22 -33.77 18.15
C SER A 202 1.93 -33.75 17.32
N LEU A 203 2.05 -34.00 16.01
CA LEU A 203 0.90 -34.22 15.11
C LEU A 203 0.03 -35.41 15.56
N LEU A 204 0.63 -36.37 16.27
CA LEU A 204 -0.04 -37.52 16.86
C LEU A 204 0.43 -37.65 18.32
N PRO A 205 -0.28 -37.05 19.28
CA PRO A 205 0.03 -37.21 20.70
C PRO A 205 -0.25 -38.66 21.16
N PRO A 206 0.60 -39.26 22.00
CA PRO A 206 0.29 -40.54 22.62
C PRO A 206 -0.84 -40.37 23.65
N GLU A 207 -2.04 -40.82 23.31
CA GLU A 207 -3.18 -40.93 24.23
C GLU A 207 -3.04 -42.20 25.06
N ASN A 208 -2.66 -42.07 26.35
CA ASN A 208 -2.66 -43.19 27.29
C ASN A 208 -4.11 -43.46 27.77
N ALA A 209 -4.95 -43.98 26.88
CA ALA A 209 -6.38 -44.22 27.14
C ALA A 209 -6.67 -45.55 27.89
N THR A 210 -5.66 -46.37 28.13
CA THR A 210 -5.78 -47.63 28.89
C THR A 210 -5.06 -47.45 30.22
N GLY A 211 -5.73 -47.75 31.34
CA GLY A 211 -5.32 -47.47 32.73
C GLY A 211 -4.03 -48.15 33.22
N ASN A 212 -2.93 -47.98 32.49
CA ASN A 212 -1.59 -48.38 32.89
C ASN A 212 -0.98 -47.27 33.76
N PHE A 213 -0.77 -47.57 35.04
CA PHE A 213 -0.14 -46.68 36.03
C PHE A 213 1.38 -46.51 35.86
N THR A 214 1.91 -46.78 34.67
CA THR A 214 3.36 -46.67 34.41
C THR A 214 3.71 -45.24 34.04
N LYS A 215 4.47 -44.55 34.90
CA LYS A 215 4.93 -43.17 34.66
C LYS A 215 5.93 -43.14 33.50
N VAL A 216 5.49 -42.64 32.34
CA VAL A 216 6.36 -42.38 31.19
C VAL A 216 6.94 -40.97 31.31
N VAL A 217 8.27 -40.87 31.37
CA VAL A 217 8.96 -39.58 31.50
C VAL A 217 8.84 -38.79 30.20
N GLN A 218 8.28 -37.59 30.28
CA GLN A 218 8.17 -36.70 29.14
C GLN A 218 9.48 -35.92 28.92
N ARG A 219 9.69 -35.49 27.68
CA ARG A 219 10.84 -34.66 27.31
C ARG A 219 10.37 -33.23 26.99
N VAL A 220 11.07 -32.27 27.55
CA VAL A 220 10.82 -30.84 27.31
C VAL A 220 11.97 -30.27 26.48
N PRO A 221 11.67 -29.67 25.32
CA PRO A 221 12.67 -29.00 24.51
C PRO A 221 13.25 -27.79 25.23
N VAL A 222 14.58 -27.72 25.29
CA VAL A 222 15.35 -26.59 25.81
C VAL A 222 16.19 -26.03 24.68
N ARG A 223 16.07 -24.73 24.44
CA ARG A 223 16.83 -24.02 23.42
C ARG A 223 18.15 -23.53 24.02
N ILE A 224 19.24 -23.79 23.29
CA ILE A 224 20.59 -23.42 23.67
C ILE A 224 21.20 -22.64 22.51
N ASP A 225 21.69 -21.44 22.81
CA ASP A 225 22.35 -20.59 21.84
C ASP A 225 23.81 -20.99 21.66
N VAL A 226 24.25 -20.99 20.40
CA VAL A 226 25.61 -21.36 20.00
C VAL A 226 26.44 -20.07 19.85
N PRO A 227 27.67 -20.01 20.38
CA PRO A 227 28.53 -18.84 20.23
C PRO A 227 28.87 -18.53 18.77
N ALA A 228 28.96 -17.25 18.43
CA ALA A 228 29.26 -16.80 17.07
C ALA A 228 30.59 -17.35 16.53
N ASP A 229 31.60 -17.54 17.39
CA ASP A 229 32.91 -18.04 16.96
C ASP A 229 32.86 -19.50 16.52
N VAL A 230 31.99 -20.30 17.13
CA VAL A 230 31.74 -21.69 16.73
C VAL A 230 30.93 -21.72 15.42
N LEU A 231 29.96 -20.81 15.25
CA LEU A 231 29.18 -20.71 14.01
C LEU A 231 30.06 -20.33 12.80
N LYS A 232 31.05 -19.44 13.00
CA LYS A 232 32.01 -19.05 11.96
C LYS A 232 32.85 -20.21 11.42
N THR A 233 33.00 -21.30 12.18
CA THR A 233 33.74 -22.49 11.71
C THR A 233 33.04 -23.18 10.53
N GLY A 234 31.73 -22.96 10.33
CA GLY A 234 30.94 -23.55 9.25
C GLY A 234 30.76 -25.08 9.34
N LYS A 235 31.24 -25.71 10.42
CA LYS A 235 31.14 -27.17 10.62
C LYS A 235 29.76 -27.62 11.12
N LEU A 236 29.04 -26.75 11.82
CA LEU A 236 27.69 -27.04 12.32
C LEU A 236 26.64 -26.94 11.20
N ARG A 237 25.76 -27.93 11.13
CA ARG A 237 24.64 -28.00 10.19
C ARG A 237 23.36 -28.36 10.91
N ALA A 238 22.22 -27.86 10.41
CA ALA A 238 20.92 -28.26 10.92
C ALA A 238 20.71 -29.77 10.74
N GLY A 239 20.25 -30.45 11.79
CA GLY A 239 19.99 -31.89 11.81
C GLY A 239 21.11 -32.74 12.43
N LEU A 240 22.25 -32.16 12.79
CA LEU A 240 23.28 -32.89 13.55
C LEU A 240 22.79 -33.26 14.95
N SER A 241 23.21 -34.43 15.42
CA SER A 241 23.01 -34.85 16.81
C SER A 241 24.10 -34.26 17.69
N VAL A 242 23.74 -33.93 18.93
CA VAL A 242 24.64 -33.30 19.89
C VAL A 242 24.47 -33.92 21.27
N VAL A 243 25.55 -34.02 22.02
CA VAL A 243 25.54 -34.40 23.44
C VAL A 243 25.67 -33.13 24.27
N VAL A 244 24.79 -32.98 25.26
CA VAL A 244 24.63 -31.72 26.00
C VAL A 244 24.71 -32.01 27.50
N ALA A 245 25.60 -31.29 28.19
CA ALA A 245 25.73 -31.32 29.64
C ALA A 245 25.60 -29.91 30.21
N VAL A 246 24.57 -29.67 31.03
CA VAL A 246 24.31 -28.36 31.65
C VAL A 246 24.97 -28.28 33.01
N ASP A 247 25.66 -27.18 33.30
CA ASP A 247 26.20 -26.92 34.64
C ASP A 247 25.26 -26.05 35.47
N SER A 248 24.40 -26.70 36.25
CA SER A 248 23.44 -26.03 37.16
C SER A 248 24.06 -25.13 38.25
N ARG A 249 25.38 -25.14 38.43
CA ARG A 249 26.07 -24.22 39.36
C ARG A 249 26.30 -22.84 38.76
N THR A 250 26.14 -22.71 37.44
CA THR A 250 26.33 -21.46 36.69
C THR A 250 25.03 -20.67 36.49
N ALA A 251 23.95 -21.09 37.17
CA ALA A 251 22.69 -20.37 37.17
C ALA A 251 22.92 -18.90 37.55
N PRO A 252 22.34 -17.93 36.82
CA PRO A 252 22.37 -16.53 37.23
C PRO A 252 21.84 -16.45 38.66
N SER A 253 22.56 -15.78 39.57
CA SER A 253 22.04 -15.50 40.91
C SER A 253 20.73 -14.74 40.73
N ALA A 254 19.61 -15.34 41.12
CA ALA A 254 18.31 -14.71 41.02
C ALA A 254 18.38 -13.35 41.72
N SER A 255 18.28 -12.26 40.95
CA SER A 255 17.77 -11.02 41.53
C SER A 255 16.36 -11.37 41.97
N LYS A 256 16.15 -11.34 43.29
CA LYS A 256 14.80 -11.25 43.86
C LYS A 256 14.07 -10.04 43.29
#